data_AF-A0A1X7SU96-F1
#
_entry.id   AF-A0A1X7SU96-F1
#
_cell.length_a   1.000
_cell.length_b   1.000
_cell.length_c   1.000
_cell.angle_alpha   90.00
_cell.angle_beta   90.00
_cell.angle_gamma   90.00
#
_symmetry.space_group_name_H-M   'P 1'
#
loop_
_entity.id
_entity.type
_entity.pdbx_description
1 polymer ?
#
loop_
_entity_poly.entity_id
_entity_poly.type
_entity_poly.pdbx_seq_one_letter_code
_entity_poly.pdbx_strand_id
1 'polypeptide(L)'
;MFMRKVELRQLAEECDMNDEDFKEFCELFTSFGSIFDLSLVDDTSDIVIVKPNEFLSNLSKAFDNPPNSKMYTENGIITKTTAREMFGANQGETFMSVLALVGMVAVVPGGKYAEDETHEVCYYMPCARKRKQERFMDKEAVRLLLNNRSPINFVNFEVAFTNFMLKHSFAQLQSSTDENRTNIECTDNSNIITMTYRGDEIEVKRMKKFITDFHMMPSCAINVM
;
A
#
# COMPACT_ATOMS: atom_id res chain seq x y z
N MET A 1 -10.58 10.40 -17.21
CA MET A 1 -11.11 10.53 -15.83
C MET A 1 -10.21 11.37 -14.95
N PHE A 2 -8.89 11.28 -15.12
CA PHE A 2 -7.92 12.18 -14.52
C PHE A 2 -7.69 13.40 -15.42
N MET A 3 -7.43 14.55 -14.81
CA MET A 3 -7.04 15.79 -15.46
C MET A 3 -5.95 16.44 -14.61
N ARG A 4 -4.98 17.12 -15.22
CA ARG A 4 -4.00 17.89 -14.46
C ARG A 4 -4.66 19.16 -13.92
N LYS A 5 -4.32 19.58 -12.72
CA LYS A 5 -4.92 20.78 -12.10
C LYS A 5 -4.67 22.05 -12.94
N VAL A 6 -3.51 22.12 -13.61
CA VAL A 6 -3.19 23.19 -14.57
C VAL A 6 -4.13 23.20 -15.78
N GLU A 7 -4.47 22.02 -16.32
CA GLU A 7 -5.43 21.91 -17.45
C GLU A 7 -6.84 22.33 -17.01
N LEU A 8 -7.27 21.91 -15.82
CA LEU A 8 -8.56 22.31 -15.27
C LEU A 8 -8.63 23.82 -15.02
N ARG A 9 -7.53 24.43 -14.55
CA ARG A 9 -7.42 25.88 -14.36
C ARG A 9 -7.54 26.64 -15.67
N GLN A 10 -6.91 26.17 -16.74
CA GLN A 10 -7.05 26.77 -18.07
C GLN A 10 -8.51 26.78 -18.55
N LEU A 11 -9.23 25.67 -18.36
CA LEU A 11 -10.67 25.61 -18.68
C LEU A 11 -11.52 26.54 -17.81
N ALA A 12 -11.12 26.76 -16.55
CA ALA A 12 -11.80 27.70 -15.66
C ALA A 12 -11.56 29.16 -16.11
N GLU A 13 -10.35 29.49 -16.56
CA GLU A 13 -10.01 30.81 -17.13
C GLU A 13 -10.84 31.09 -18.40
N GLU A 14 -11.10 30.09 -19.25
CA GLU A 14 -12.01 30.21 -20.40
C GLU A 14 -13.47 30.51 -20.00
N CYS A 15 -13.83 30.27 -18.74
CA CYS A 15 -15.14 30.56 -18.16
C CYS A 15 -15.15 31.85 -17.32
N ASP A 16 -14.14 32.72 -17.48
CA ASP A 16 -13.96 33.95 -16.71
C ASP A 16 -13.84 33.74 -15.18
N MET A 17 -13.44 32.54 -14.73
CA MET A 17 -13.18 32.28 -13.31
C MET A 17 -11.80 32.81 -12.91
N ASN A 18 -11.73 33.56 -11.81
CA ASN A 18 -10.46 33.97 -11.22
C ASN A 18 -9.88 32.87 -10.30
N ASP A 19 -8.68 33.10 -9.74
CA ASP A 19 -8.00 32.12 -8.88
C ASP A 19 -8.75 31.77 -7.60
N GLU A 20 -9.46 32.74 -7.00
CA GLU A 20 -10.26 32.54 -5.79
C GLU A 20 -11.52 31.72 -6.13
N ASP A 21 -12.23 32.09 -7.21
CA ASP A 21 -13.38 31.34 -7.71
C ASP A 21 -12.99 29.89 -8.06
N PHE A 22 -11.84 29.69 -8.69
CA PHE A 22 -11.33 28.36 -9.05
C PHE A 22 -11.04 27.51 -7.80
N LYS A 23 -10.44 28.11 -6.77
CA LYS A 23 -10.18 27.43 -5.50
C LYS A 23 -11.50 27.02 -4.83
N GLU A 24 -12.46 27.95 -4.73
CA GLU A 24 -13.79 27.68 -4.16
C GLU A 24 -14.52 26.59 -4.95
N PHE A 25 -14.43 26.62 -6.28
CA PHE A 25 -14.96 25.57 -7.16
C PHE A 25 -14.36 24.20 -6.82
N CYS A 26 -13.04 24.10 -6.72
CA CYS A 26 -12.37 22.83 -6.39
C CYS A 26 -12.80 22.27 -5.03
N GLU A 27 -12.85 23.13 -4.00
CA GLU A 27 -13.26 22.74 -2.65
C GLU A 27 -14.74 22.32 -2.61
N LEU A 28 -15.63 23.14 -3.18
CA LEU A 28 -17.08 22.91 -3.17
C LEU A 28 -17.45 21.64 -3.94
N PHE A 29 -16.98 21.49 -5.18
CA PHE A 29 -17.33 20.33 -6.00
C PHE A 29 -16.65 19.05 -5.52
N THR A 30 -15.52 19.15 -4.83
CA THR A 30 -14.95 18.00 -4.10
C THR A 30 -15.80 17.61 -2.90
N SER A 31 -16.33 18.58 -2.14
CA SER A 31 -17.23 18.31 -1.01
C SER A 31 -18.52 17.59 -1.41
N PHE A 32 -19.01 17.85 -2.62
CA PHE A 32 -20.17 17.14 -3.19
C PHE A 32 -19.81 15.81 -3.87
N GLY A 33 -18.52 15.46 -3.97
CA GLY A 33 -18.05 14.29 -4.70
C GLY A 33 -18.29 14.34 -6.20
N SER A 34 -18.46 15.55 -6.77
CA SER A 34 -18.64 15.77 -8.21
C SER A 34 -17.31 15.72 -8.96
N ILE A 35 -16.24 16.15 -8.30
CA ILE A 35 -14.85 15.90 -8.67
C ILE A 35 -14.09 15.43 -7.42
N PHE A 36 -12.85 14.97 -7.56
CA PHE A 36 -11.91 14.89 -6.44
C PHE A 36 -10.64 15.67 -6.78
N ASP A 37 -10.47 16.84 -6.19
CA ASP A 37 -9.19 17.56 -6.21
C ASP A 37 -8.25 16.95 -5.17
N LEU A 38 -7.26 16.19 -5.63
CA LEU A 38 -6.33 15.50 -4.73
C LEU A 38 -5.33 16.44 -4.07
N SER A 39 -5.22 17.70 -4.52
CA SER A 39 -4.41 18.71 -3.81
C SER A 39 -4.96 19.07 -2.43
N LEU A 40 -6.24 18.76 -2.18
CA LEU A 40 -6.86 18.91 -0.86
C LEU A 40 -6.43 17.82 0.13
N VAL A 41 -5.82 16.74 -0.36
CA VAL A 41 -5.24 15.67 0.45
C VAL A 41 -3.73 15.87 0.60
N ASP A 42 -3.04 16.23 -0.49
CA ASP A 42 -1.61 16.50 -0.56
C ASP A 42 -1.39 17.70 -1.46
N ASP A 43 -0.92 18.82 -0.92
CA ASP A 43 -0.78 20.10 -1.63
C ASP A 43 0.18 20.04 -2.84
N THR A 44 1.01 19.01 -2.93
CA THR A 44 1.90 18.76 -4.07
C THR A 44 1.25 17.97 -5.22
N SER A 45 0.09 17.35 -4.97
CA SER A 45 -0.66 16.62 -5.98
C SER A 45 -1.29 17.58 -6.97
N ASP A 46 -1.14 17.29 -8.25
CA ASP A 46 -1.74 18.06 -9.33
C ASP A 46 -2.72 17.24 -10.18
N ILE A 47 -3.25 16.17 -9.59
CA ILE A 47 -4.26 15.31 -10.19
C ILE A 47 -5.64 15.72 -9.69
N VAL A 48 -6.57 15.90 -10.63
CA VAL A 48 -8.01 16.03 -10.35
C VAL A 48 -8.76 14.87 -11.00
N ILE A 49 -9.61 14.20 -10.23
CA ILE A 49 -10.51 13.17 -10.73
C ILE A 49 -11.83 13.84 -11.14
N VAL A 50 -11.97 14.16 -12.42
CA VAL A 50 -13.13 14.87 -12.98
C VAL A 50 -14.31 13.95 -13.30
N LYS A 51 -14.14 12.64 -13.17
CA LYS A 51 -15.21 11.64 -13.30
C LYS A 51 -15.20 10.63 -12.14
N PRO A 52 -15.59 11.03 -10.92
CA PRO A 52 -15.59 10.16 -9.74
C PRO A 52 -16.30 8.82 -9.93
N ASN A 53 -17.48 8.81 -10.57
CA ASN A 53 -18.24 7.58 -10.80
C ASN A 53 -17.48 6.57 -11.68
N GLU A 54 -16.82 7.05 -12.74
CA GLU A 54 -16.02 6.20 -13.63
C GLU A 54 -14.79 5.66 -12.89
N PHE A 55 -14.12 6.51 -12.11
CA PHE A 55 -12.99 6.12 -11.26
C PHE A 55 -13.37 5.04 -10.24
N LEU A 56 -14.43 5.25 -9.47
CA LEU A 56 -14.91 4.30 -8.46
C LEU A 56 -15.41 2.99 -9.08
N SER A 57 -16.11 3.06 -10.22
CA SER A 57 -16.52 1.87 -10.98
C SER A 57 -15.31 1.04 -11.42
N ASN A 58 -14.27 1.69 -11.94
CA ASN A 58 -13.07 0.99 -12.38
C ASN A 58 -12.31 0.40 -11.19
N LEU A 59 -12.28 1.11 -10.05
CA LEU A 59 -11.71 0.62 -8.81
C LEU A 59 -12.41 -0.64 -8.32
N SER A 60 -13.75 -0.63 -8.26
CA SER A 60 -14.55 -1.82 -7.88
C SER A 60 -14.26 -2.99 -8.82
N LYS A 61 -14.38 -2.78 -10.13
CA LYS A 61 -14.16 -3.85 -11.13
C LYS A 61 -12.78 -4.49 -11.02
N ALA A 62 -11.74 -3.68 -10.81
CA ALA A 62 -10.37 -4.15 -10.69
C ALA A 62 -10.17 -5.05 -9.45
N PHE A 63 -10.85 -4.75 -8.33
CA PHE A 63 -10.74 -5.56 -7.12
C PHE A 63 -11.72 -6.74 -7.07
N ASP A 64 -12.86 -6.64 -7.74
CA ASP A 64 -13.82 -7.74 -7.89
C ASP A 64 -13.26 -8.82 -8.84
N ASN A 65 -12.55 -8.41 -9.90
CA ASN A 65 -11.96 -9.29 -10.91
C ASN A 65 -10.47 -8.98 -11.11
N PRO A 66 -9.63 -9.18 -10.09
CA PRO A 66 -8.20 -8.89 -10.20
C PRO A 66 -7.51 -9.89 -11.14
N PRO A 67 -6.37 -9.50 -11.75
CA PRO A 67 -5.53 -10.43 -12.49
C PRO A 67 -5.18 -11.66 -11.67
N ASN A 68 -5.03 -12.81 -12.32
CA ASN A 68 -4.59 -14.04 -11.68
C ASN A 68 -3.07 -13.99 -11.39
N SER A 69 -2.68 -13.09 -10.47
CA SER A 69 -1.30 -12.86 -10.05
C SER A 69 -1.13 -13.35 -8.62
N LYS A 70 -0.27 -14.34 -8.40
CA LYS A 70 0.09 -14.80 -7.05
C LYS A 70 0.72 -13.68 -6.23
N MET A 71 1.52 -12.81 -6.84
CA MET A 71 2.09 -11.65 -6.14
C MET A 71 0.99 -10.76 -5.55
N TYR A 72 -0.09 -10.55 -6.29
CA TYR A 72 -1.23 -9.80 -5.80
C TYR A 72 -2.03 -10.57 -4.74
N THR A 73 -2.50 -11.78 -5.06
CA THR A 73 -3.45 -12.51 -4.21
C THR A 73 -2.81 -13.14 -2.97
N GLU A 74 -1.52 -13.48 -3.02
CA GLU A 74 -0.82 -14.12 -1.92
C GLU A 74 -0.01 -13.12 -1.07
N ASN A 75 0.66 -12.17 -1.73
CA ASN A 75 1.57 -11.24 -1.06
C ASN A 75 1.00 -9.81 -0.95
N GLY A 76 -0.12 -9.50 -1.61
CA GLY A 76 -0.67 -8.15 -1.63
C GLY A 76 0.18 -7.19 -2.46
N ILE A 77 1.06 -7.69 -3.33
CA ILE A 77 1.98 -6.89 -4.14
C ILE A 77 1.36 -6.62 -5.52
N ILE A 78 1.22 -5.35 -5.85
CA ILE A 78 0.79 -4.86 -7.15
C ILE A 78 2.04 -4.33 -7.86
N THR A 79 2.50 -5.02 -8.90
CA THR A 79 3.58 -4.53 -9.78
C THR A 79 3.04 -3.51 -10.77
N LYS A 80 3.92 -2.81 -11.50
CA LYS A 80 3.50 -1.94 -12.62
C LYS A 80 2.70 -2.71 -13.67
N THR A 81 3.12 -3.93 -13.98
CA THR A 81 2.41 -4.82 -14.92
C THR A 81 1.00 -5.14 -14.40
N THR A 82 0.88 -5.57 -13.14
CA THR A 82 -0.43 -5.87 -12.54
C THR A 82 -1.33 -4.62 -12.49
N ALA A 83 -0.78 -3.45 -12.18
CA ALA A 83 -1.54 -2.19 -12.21
C ALA A 83 -2.08 -1.85 -13.62
N ARG A 84 -1.26 -2.06 -14.66
CA ARG A 84 -1.67 -1.87 -16.06
C ARG A 84 -2.72 -2.89 -16.51
N GLU A 85 -2.66 -4.11 -16.02
CA GLU A 85 -3.69 -5.13 -16.26
C GLU A 85 -5.01 -4.77 -15.56
N MET A 86 -4.93 -4.29 -14.31
CA MET A 86 -6.10 -3.90 -13.51
C MET A 86 -6.83 -2.68 -14.05
N PHE A 87 -6.09 -1.64 -14.45
CA PHE A 87 -6.66 -0.32 -14.74
C PHE A 87 -6.41 0.15 -16.18
N GLY A 88 -5.74 -0.66 -17.00
CA GLY A 88 -5.38 -0.32 -18.37
C GLY A 88 -3.96 0.26 -18.50
N ALA A 89 -3.35 0.04 -19.67
CA ALA A 89 -1.94 0.34 -19.94
C ALA A 89 -1.53 1.80 -19.65
N ASN A 90 -2.41 2.76 -19.93
CA ASN A 90 -2.13 4.19 -19.81
C ASN A 90 -2.54 4.79 -18.45
N GLN A 91 -3.28 4.04 -17.62
CA GLN A 91 -3.88 4.59 -16.40
C GLN A 91 -3.39 3.89 -15.13
N GLY A 92 -2.83 2.67 -15.23
CA GLY A 92 -2.35 1.89 -14.09
C GLY A 92 -1.51 2.69 -13.10
N GLU A 93 -0.49 3.40 -13.58
CA GLU A 93 0.40 4.18 -12.71
C GLU A 93 -0.29 5.37 -12.05
N THR A 94 -1.21 6.05 -12.74
CA THR A 94 -2.01 7.13 -12.16
C THR A 94 -2.94 6.60 -11.07
N PHE A 95 -3.62 5.47 -11.31
CA PHE A 95 -4.43 4.82 -10.27
C PHE A 95 -3.60 4.48 -9.04
N MET A 96 -2.42 3.88 -9.22
CA MET A 96 -1.57 3.54 -8.08
C MET A 96 -1.07 4.78 -7.33
N SER A 97 -0.78 5.87 -8.04
CA SER A 97 -0.41 7.15 -7.42
C SER A 97 -1.54 7.69 -6.55
N VAL A 98 -2.78 7.66 -7.06
CA VAL A 98 -3.97 8.06 -6.29
C VAL A 98 -4.17 7.16 -5.07
N LEU A 99 -4.10 5.84 -5.24
CA LEU A 99 -4.27 4.88 -4.13
C LEU A 99 -3.21 5.01 -3.06
N ALA A 100 -1.97 5.33 -3.44
CA ALA A 100 -0.91 5.62 -2.49
C ALA A 100 -1.19 6.91 -1.71
N LEU A 101 -1.65 7.96 -2.41
CA LEU A 101 -1.97 9.26 -1.82
C LEU A 101 -3.07 9.16 -0.76
N VAL A 102 -4.14 8.40 -1.06
CA VAL A 102 -5.25 8.20 -0.11
C VAL A 102 -5.00 7.10 0.93
N GLY A 103 -3.77 6.58 0.99
CA GLY A 103 -3.36 5.59 1.99
C GLY A 103 -3.97 4.20 1.83
N MET A 104 -4.41 3.83 0.62
CA MET A 104 -4.89 2.47 0.32
C MET A 104 -3.77 1.49 0.01
N VAL A 105 -2.63 1.98 -0.51
CA VAL A 105 -1.44 1.17 -0.75
C VAL A 105 -0.18 1.82 -0.21
N ALA A 106 0.79 1.00 0.18
CA ALA A 106 2.14 1.46 0.47
C ALA A 106 2.99 1.41 -0.82
N VAL A 107 3.81 2.43 -1.05
CA VAL A 107 4.83 2.41 -2.10
C VAL A 107 6.01 1.62 -1.58
N VAL A 108 6.41 0.59 -2.33
CA VAL A 108 7.55 -0.25 -2.02
C VAL A 108 8.67 0.08 -3.01
N PRO A 109 9.74 0.78 -2.57
CA PRO A 109 10.84 1.10 -3.46
C PRO A 109 11.53 -0.15 -4.01
N GLY A 110 12.24 -0.02 -5.14
CA GLY A 110 12.98 -1.12 -5.74
C GLY A 110 13.93 -1.82 -4.76
N GLY A 111 13.88 -3.15 -4.71
CA GLY A 111 14.70 -3.96 -3.81
C GLY A 111 14.27 -3.92 -2.33
N LYS A 112 13.19 -3.19 -2.00
CA LYS A 112 12.61 -3.15 -0.66
C LYS A 112 11.58 -4.23 -0.39
N TYR A 113 11.23 -5.03 -1.39
CA TYR A 113 10.51 -6.28 -1.20
C TYR A 113 11.49 -7.45 -1.32
N ALA A 114 11.50 -8.35 -0.33
CA ALA A 114 12.50 -9.42 -0.27
C ALA A 114 12.43 -10.43 -1.42
N GLU A 115 11.24 -10.64 -1.99
CA GLU A 115 11.05 -11.52 -3.14
C GLU A 115 11.07 -10.77 -4.48
N ASP A 116 11.37 -9.46 -4.49
CA ASP A 116 11.48 -8.68 -5.72
C ASP A 116 12.84 -8.85 -6.38
N GLU A 117 12.92 -9.73 -7.38
CA GLU A 117 14.10 -9.90 -8.21
C GLU A 117 14.32 -8.74 -9.20
N THR A 118 13.24 -8.03 -9.56
CA THR A 118 13.28 -6.99 -10.61
C THR A 118 13.84 -5.67 -10.11
N HIS A 119 13.85 -5.46 -8.79
CA HIS A 119 14.21 -4.21 -8.14
C HIS A 119 13.38 -3.02 -8.66
N GLU A 120 12.16 -3.28 -9.13
CA GLU A 120 11.23 -2.24 -9.57
C GLU A 120 10.39 -1.73 -8.42
N VAL A 121 9.93 -0.48 -8.53
CA VAL A 121 8.93 0.05 -7.60
C VAL A 121 7.63 -0.74 -7.77
N CYS A 122 7.11 -1.26 -6.67
CA CYS A 122 5.80 -1.91 -6.59
C CYS A 122 4.96 -1.27 -5.47
N TYR A 123 3.75 -1.77 -5.30
CA TYR A 123 2.81 -1.27 -4.31
C TYR A 123 2.31 -2.42 -3.43
N TYR A 124 2.12 -2.16 -2.15
CA TYR A 124 1.65 -3.12 -1.18
C TYR A 124 0.24 -2.78 -0.71
N MET A 125 -0.71 -3.68 -0.95
CA MET A 125 -2.10 -3.61 -0.54
C MET A 125 -2.40 -4.80 0.39
N PRO A 126 -2.33 -4.62 1.72
CA PRO A 126 -2.47 -5.74 2.66
C PRO A 126 -3.83 -6.45 2.55
N CYS A 127 -4.90 -5.71 2.26
CA CYS A 127 -6.26 -6.23 2.12
C CYS A 127 -6.51 -7.02 0.82
N ALA A 128 -5.56 -7.01 -0.13
CA ALA A 128 -5.67 -7.82 -1.35
C ALA A 128 -5.35 -9.30 -1.13
N ARG A 129 -4.69 -9.64 -0.02
CA ARG A 129 -4.26 -11.00 0.30
C ARG A 129 -5.46 -11.89 0.58
N LYS A 130 -5.42 -13.10 0.05
CA LYS A 130 -6.42 -14.17 0.26
C LYS A 130 -5.70 -15.39 0.82
N ARG A 131 -5.41 -15.38 2.12
CA ARG A 131 -4.70 -16.46 2.85
C ARG A 131 -5.44 -16.78 4.14
N LYS A 132 -4.93 -17.71 4.94
CA LYS A 132 -5.46 -17.91 6.29
C LYS A 132 -5.15 -16.67 7.14
N GLN A 133 -6.02 -16.37 8.10
CA GLN A 133 -5.73 -15.35 9.11
C GLN A 133 -4.97 -15.98 10.28
N GLU A 134 -4.04 -15.22 10.86
CA GLU A 134 -3.50 -15.50 12.18
C GLU A 134 -4.61 -15.33 13.22
N ARG A 135 -4.96 -16.41 13.90
CA ARG A 135 -6.07 -16.45 14.86
C ARG A 135 -5.62 -16.28 16.31
N PHE A 136 -4.37 -16.60 16.62
CA PHE A 136 -3.91 -16.58 18.00
C PHE A 136 -3.35 -15.22 18.35
N MET A 137 -3.85 -14.65 19.44
CA MET A 137 -3.34 -13.40 20.00
C MET A 137 -1.93 -13.62 20.54
N ASP A 138 -1.02 -12.69 20.24
CA ASP A 138 0.30 -12.70 20.84
C ASP A 138 0.24 -11.94 22.17
N LYS A 139 0.62 -12.60 23.27
CA LYS A 139 0.59 -12.03 24.62
C LYS A 139 1.71 -11.02 24.86
N GLU A 140 2.76 -11.07 24.05
CA GLU A 140 3.94 -10.19 24.15
C GLU A 140 3.88 -9.02 23.18
N ALA A 141 2.87 -8.99 22.28
CA ALA A 141 2.69 -7.90 21.35
C ALA A 141 2.12 -6.65 22.04
N VAL A 142 2.56 -5.49 21.59
CA VAL A 142 1.92 -4.22 21.91
C VAL A 142 0.64 -4.11 21.10
N ARG A 143 -0.46 -3.72 21.74
CA ARG A 143 -1.77 -3.57 21.09
C ARG A 143 -2.12 -2.11 20.90
N LEU A 144 -2.51 -1.78 19.69
CA LEU A 144 -3.04 -0.47 19.31
C LEU A 144 -4.53 -0.63 19.01
N LEU A 145 -5.38 -0.02 19.83
CA LEU A 145 -6.82 0.04 19.57
C LEU A 145 -7.10 1.13 18.54
N LEU A 146 -7.77 0.76 17.45
CA LEU A 146 -8.15 1.68 16.40
C LEU A 146 -9.45 2.39 16.80
N ASN A 147 -9.38 3.69 17.04
CA ASN A 147 -10.59 4.48 17.27
C ASN A 147 -11.21 4.87 15.92
N ASN A 148 -12.17 4.05 15.47
CA ASN A 148 -12.88 4.23 14.20
C ASN A 148 -13.82 5.47 14.16
N ARG A 149 -13.87 6.28 15.22
CA ARG A 149 -14.71 7.50 15.30
C ARG A 149 -14.05 8.76 14.75
N SER A 150 -12.76 8.72 14.40
CA SER A 150 -12.10 9.86 13.75
C SER A 150 -12.19 9.70 12.22
N PRO A 151 -12.89 10.59 11.50
CA PRO A 151 -13.03 10.51 10.05
C PRO A 151 -11.73 10.83 9.28
N ILE A 152 -10.63 11.17 9.98
CA ILE A 152 -9.40 11.69 9.36
C ILE A 152 -8.20 10.97 9.98
N ASN A 153 -7.35 10.37 9.12
CA ASN A 153 -5.94 9.96 9.30
C ASN A 153 -5.53 8.51 9.62
N PHE A 154 -6.43 7.52 9.77
CA PHE A 154 -6.01 6.10 9.87
C PHE A 154 -6.74 5.19 8.88
N VAL A 155 -6.89 5.64 7.63
CA VAL A 155 -7.61 4.88 6.59
C VAL A 155 -6.99 3.49 6.38
N ASN A 156 -5.69 3.32 6.66
CA ASN A 156 -5.07 2.01 6.83
C ASN A 156 -3.74 2.11 7.61
N PHE A 157 -3.74 1.85 8.92
CA PHE A 157 -2.52 1.93 9.76
C PHE A 157 -1.42 0.97 9.26
N GLU A 158 -1.78 -0.20 8.73
CA GLU A 158 -0.83 -1.17 8.18
C GLU A 158 -0.09 -0.58 6.97
N VAL A 159 -0.81 0.08 6.06
CA VAL A 159 -0.22 0.80 4.92
C VAL A 159 0.63 1.97 5.38
N ALA A 160 0.11 2.82 6.28
CA ALA A 160 0.82 4.00 6.76
C ALA A 160 2.15 3.64 7.46
N PHE A 161 2.11 2.63 8.33
CA PHE A 161 3.31 2.12 9.00
C PHE A 161 4.29 1.53 8.00
N THR A 162 3.82 0.73 7.05
CA THR A 162 4.68 0.15 6.01
C THR A 162 5.36 1.23 5.19
N ASN A 163 4.61 2.22 4.70
CA ASN A 163 5.15 3.40 4.00
C ASN A 163 6.21 4.12 4.83
N PHE A 164 5.95 4.35 6.12
CA PHE A 164 6.90 5.01 7.01
C PHE A 164 8.20 4.20 7.15
N MET A 165 8.09 2.89 7.43
CA MET A 165 9.25 2.03 7.61
C MET A 165 10.11 1.95 6.35
N LEU A 166 9.50 1.79 5.18
CA LEU A 166 10.22 1.60 3.91
C LEU A 166 10.99 2.84 3.43
N LYS A 167 10.77 4.01 4.04
CA LYS A 167 11.63 5.20 3.86
C LYS A 167 13.04 4.99 4.41
N HIS A 168 13.22 4.06 5.35
CA HIS A 168 14.51 3.78 5.97
C HIS A 168 15.28 2.71 5.20
N SER A 169 16.59 2.92 5.02
CA SER A 169 17.47 2.01 4.27
C SER A 169 17.55 0.60 4.89
N PHE A 170 17.39 0.48 6.20
CA PHE A 170 17.44 -0.81 6.92
C PHE A 170 16.12 -1.61 6.85
N ALA A 171 15.01 -1.03 6.40
CA ALA A 171 13.73 -1.72 6.37
C ALA A 171 13.51 -2.45 5.05
N GLN A 172 12.97 -3.66 5.09
CA GLN A 172 12.57 -4.44 3.93
C GLN A 172 11.25 -5.18 4.20
N LEU A 173 10.29 -5.06 3.29
CA LEU A 173 9.03 -5.79 3.33
C LEU A 173 9.26 -7.27 3.01
N GLN A 174 8.74 -8.14 3.87
CA GLN A 174 8.80 -9.59 3.72
C GLN A 174 7.43 -10.14 3.34
N SER A 175 7.41 -11.30 2.68
CA SER A 175 6.15 -12.02 2.49
C SER A 175 5.60 -12.54 3.82
N SER A 176 4.31 -12.83 3.82
CA SER A 176 3.61 -13.34 4.99
C SER A 176 2.74 -14.53 4.61
N THR A 177 2.73 -15.56 5.46
CA THR A 177 1.85 -16.72 5.32
C THR A 177 0.41 -16.43 5.73
N ASP A 178 0.17 -15.31 6.41
CA ASP A 178 -1.13 -14.93 6.94
C ASP A 178 -1.61 -13.61 6.31
N GLU A 179 -2.89 -13.56 5.90
CA GLU A 179 -3.44 -12.42 5.15
C GLU A 179 -3.58 -11.14 5.97
N ASN A 180 -3.63 -11.27 7.29
CA ASN A 180 -3.79 -10.15 8.22
C ASN A 180 -2.47 -9.77 8.88
N ARG A 181 -1.32 -10.19 8.32
CA ARG A 181 -0.01 -9.99 8.94
C ARG A 181 0.99 -9.33 8.00
N THR A 182 1.49 -8.15 8.33
CA THR A 182 2.64 -7.52 7.66
C THR A 182 3.93 -7.85 8.39
N ASN A 183 4.99 -8.16 7.65
CA ASN A 183 6.32 -8.41 8.17
C ASN A 183 7.33 -7.41 7.58
N ILE A 184 8.03 -6.67 8.43
CA ILE A 184 9.13 -5.79 8.05
C ILE A 184 10.41 -6.29 8.70
N GLU A 185 11.41 -6.66 7.90
CA GLU A 185 12.75 -6.95 8.39
C GLU A 185 13.55 -5.66 8.56
N CYS A 186 14.20 -5.51 9.70
CA CYS A 186 15.23 -4.52 9.98
C CYS A 186 16.60 -5.20 9.77
N THR A 187 17.23 -4.92 8.63
CA THR A 187 18.45 -5.61 8.15
C THR A 187 19.71 -5.27 8.95
N ASP A 188 19.70 -4.16 9.69
CA ASP A 188 20.79 -3.68 10.54
C ASP A 188 21.02 -4.55 11.79
N ASN A 189 19.97 -5.21 12.26
CA ASN A 189 19.97 -5.91 13.54
C ASN A 189 19.21 -7.24 13.50
N SER A 190 18.90 -7.70 12.29
CA SER A 190 18.16 -8.92 11.99
C SER A 190 16.90 -9.06 12.85
N ASN A 191 16.17 -7.96 13.09
CA ASN A 191 14.86 -8.02 13.73
C ASN A 191 13.76 -8.06 12.69
N ILE A 192 12.65 -8.68 13.05
CA ILE A 192 11.41 -8.63 12.28
C ILE A 192 10.39 -7.91 13.14
N ILE A 193 9.81 -6.86 12.57
CA ILE A 193 8.61 -6.23 13.10
C ILE A 193 7.43 -6.87 12.40
N THR A 194 6.56 -7.51 13.19
CA THR A 194 5.33 -8.10 12.71
C THR A 194 4.15 -7.26 13.19
N MET A 195 3.29 -6.91 12.25
CA MET A 195 2.00 -6.28 12.52
C MET A 195 0.89 -7.26 12.18
N THR A 196 -0.03 -7.49 13.10
CA THR A 196 -1.20 -8.34 12.85
C THR A 196 -2.46 -7.51 13.01
N TYR A 197 -3.20 -7.32 11.91
CA TYR A 197 -4.49 -6.63 11.89
C TYR A 197 -5.61 -7.57 12.36
N ARG A 198 -6.46 -7.08 13.26
CA ARG A 198 -7.56 -7.85 13.86
C ARG A 198 -8.92 -7.15 13.74
N GLY A 199 -9.04 -6.19 12.83
CA GLY A 199 -10.25 -5.39 12.68
C GLY A 199 -10.13 -4.06 13.43
N ASP A 200 -10.55 -4.05 14.70
CA ASP A 200 -10.49 -2.87 15.58
C ASP A 200 -9.18 -2.76 16.36
N GLU A 201 -8.30 -3.76 16.25
CA GLU A 201 -7.00 -3.78 16.92
C GLU A 201 -5.86 -4.11 15.94
N ILE A 202 -4.67 -3.59 16.24
CA ILE A 202 -3.42 -3.99 15.61
C ILE A 202 -2.42 -4.42 16.67
N GLU A 203 -1.91 -5.64 16.52
CA GLU A 203 -0.80 -6.15 17.33
C GLU A 203 0.52 -5.85 16.64
N VAL A 204 1.46 -5.24 17.35
CA VAL A 204 2.82 -4.98 16.88
C VAL A 204 3.81 -5.71 17.78
N LYS A 205 4.63 -6.57 17.18
CA LYS A 205 5.69 -7.31 17.88
C LYS A 205 7.02 -7.14 17.17
N ARG A 206 8.07 -6.93 17.96
CA ARG A 206 9.46 -7.04 17.50
C ARG A 206 9.99 -8.41 17.89
N MET A 207 10.57 -9.13 16.94
CA MET A 207 11.22 -10.42 17.16
C MET A 207 12.65 -10.38 16.63
N LYS A 208 13.56 -11.12 17.25
CA LYS A 208 14.87 -11.40 16.63
C LYS A 208 14.67 -12.51 15.59
N LYS A 209 15.22 -12.31 14.39
CA LYS A 209 15.30 -13.35 13.36
C LYS A 209 16.24 -14.43 13.88
N PHE A 210 15.70 -15.61 14.16
CA PHE A 210 16.53 -16.77 14.46
C PHE A 210 17.14 -17.24 13.13
N ILE A 211 18.43 -17.03 12.96
CA ILE A 211 19.19 -17.69 11.90
C ILE A 211 19.36 -19.14 12.34
N THR A 212 18.50 -20.03 11.85
CA THR A 212 18.77 -21.47 11.94
C THR A 212 19.80 -21.82 10.87
N ASP A 213 21.08 -21.59 11.16
CA ASP A 213 22.18 -22.21 10.42
C ASP A 213 22.24 -23.69 10.83
N PHE A 214 21.27 -24.49 10.37
CA PHE A 214 21.47 -25.93 10.25
C PHE A 214 22.22 -26.20 8.95
N HIS A 215 23.51 -25.88 8.94
CA HIS A 215 24.42 -26.62 8.09
C HIS A 215 24.47 -28.05 8.64
N MET A 216 23.65 -28.94 8.06
CA MET A 216 23.94 -30.36 8.10
C MET A 216 25.32 -30.54 7.46
N MET A 217 26.35 -30.65 8.30
CA MET A 217 27.59 -31.30 7.86
C MET A 217 27.25 -32.75 7.54
N PRO A 218 27.60 -33.26 6.34
CA PRO A 218 27.47 -34.69 6.09
C PRO A 218 28.36 -35.43 7.07
N SER A 219 27.77 -36.39 7.76
CA SER A 219 28.45 -37.33 8.65
C SER A 219 29.64 -37.99 7.95
N CYS A 220 30.86 -37.57 8.27
CA CYS A 220 32.03 -38.40 8.05
C CYS A 220 31.98 -39.54 9.07
N ALA A 221 31.41 -40.67 8.65
CA ALA A 221 31.74 -41.96 9.22
C ALA A 221 33.23 -42.20 8.98
N ILE A 222 34.04 -42.12 10.03
CA ILE A 222 35.39 -42.71 10.04
C ILE A 222 35.26 -44.05 10.74
N ASN A 223 35.50 -45.10 9.96
CA ASN A 223 35.61 -46.49 10.38
C ASN A 223 36.62 -46.63 11.53
N VAL A 224 36.22 -47.34 12.57
CA VAL A 224 37.14 -47.94 13.53
C VAL A 224 37.52 -49.32 12.98
N MET A 225 38.82 -49.53 12.72
CA MET A 225 39.41 -50.87 12.63
C MET A 225 39.69 -51.39 14.04
#